data_AF-A0AB34IVH4-F1
#
_entry.id   AF-A0AB34IVH4-F1
#
_cell.length_a   1.000
_cell.length_b   1.000
_cell.length_c   1.000
_cell.angle_alpha   90.00
_cell.angle_beta   90.00
_cell.angle_gamma   90.00
#
_symmetry.space_group_name_H-M   'P 1'
#
loop_
_entity.id
_entity.type
_entity.pdbx_description
1 polymer ?
#
loop_
_entity_poly.entity_id
_entity_poly.type
_entity_poly.pdbx_seq_one_letter_code
_entity_poly.pdbx_strand_id
1 'polypeptide(L)'
;MTAGWRACLGAALVALALATNPEGQAFLQENAKKDGVVVLPSGLQYKVLKSGSADARRPSASSPCECHYKGTLVNGEEFDSSYRRGRPATFAPNQVIKGWTEAMQLMREGDHWQLFIPSELAYGERGSGKKIPGGSALIFEIEIIKVKDSSPYTFFGIDFGQPQTLMLACLIAAYLAYTFCCGKGEQIKGPKLSVEEVSGKEGNIRVFFDISIGNEAAGRIEMELFNEVVPETCENFRALCTGEKGKGSSGKPLHYKGCTFHRVIPAFMCQGGDFTNGNGTGGQSIYGDTFNDEWDNGYICHSEPYLLSMANAGPNTNGSQFFLTVRATPHLDAKHVVFGKVVEGQEVVRAIEMVGSGNGATRRPVVISACGQLKVTKGN
;
A
#
# COMPACT_ATOMS: atom_id res chain seq x y z
N MET A 1 44.16 -29.99 -47.71
CA MET A 1 44.81 -29.87 -46.38
C MET A 1 43.72 -29.74 -45.33
N THR A 2 43.27 -30.87 -44.82
CA THR A 2 42.18 -31.02 -43.85
C THR A 2 42.76 -31.67 -42.61
N ALA A 3 43.09 -30.86 -41.61
CA ALA A 3 43.43 -31.24 -40.25
C ALA A 3 43.42 -29.94 -39.44
N GLY A 4 42.83 -29.80 -38.26
CA GLY A 4 42.05 -30.69 -37.43
C GLY A 4 41.72 -29.91 -36.16
N TRP A 5 40.65 -30.28 -35.47
CA TRP A 5 40.65 -30.20 -34.02
C TRP A 5 39.66 -31.22 -33.46
N ARG A 6 40.22 -32.29 -32.92
CA ARG A 6 39.57 -33.13 -31.92
C ARG A 6 39.64 -32.40 -30.58
N ALA A 7 38.65 -32.71 -29.74
CA ALA A 7 38.60 -32.56 -28.30
C ALA A 7 38.35 -31.16 -27.74
N CYS A 8 37.11 -30.95 -27.28
CA CYS A 8 36.81 -30.47 -25.92
C CYS A 8 35.31 -30.66 -25.66
N LEU A 9 34.88 -31.91 -25.42
CA LEU A 9 33.69 -32.20 -24.61
C LEU A 9 34.10 -31.97 -23.15
N GLY A 10 34.22 -30.70 -22.77
CA GLY A 10 34.45 -30.29 -21.39
C GLY A 10 33.09 -30.08 -20.73
N ALA A 11 32.80 -30.89 -19.72
CA ALA A 11 31.61 -30.79 -18.89
C ALA A 11 31.43 -29.36 -18.36
N ALA A 12 30.40 -28.68 -18.83
CA ALA A 12 29.90 -27.47 -18.18
C ALA A 12 29.10 -27.88 -16.94
N LEU A 13 29.82 -28.25 -15.88
CA LEU A 13 29.28 -28.30 -14.53
C LEU A 13 29.07 -26.85 -14.11
N VAL A 14 27.87 -26.34 -14.35
CA VAL A 14 27.43 -25.06 -13.80
C VAL A 14 27.29 -25.27 -12.29
N ALA A 15 28.31 -24.85 -11.55
CA ALA A 15 28.27 -24.73 -10.10
C ALA A 15 27.38 -23.52 -9.73
N LEU A 16 26.07 -23.70 -9.83
CA LEU A 16 25.10 -22.82 -9.17
C LEU A 16 25.03 -23.25 -7.70
N ALA A 17 25.20 -22.30 -6.77
CA ALA A 17 25.07 -22.54 -5.35
C ALA A 17 23.74 -23.27 -5.07
N LEU A 18 23.84 -24.51 -4.59
CA LEU A 18 22.73 -25.45 -4.52
C LEU A 18 21.90 -25.16 -3.25
N ALA A 19 20.90 -24.29 -3.38
CA ALA A 19 19.87 -24.12 -2.37
C ALA A 19 19.11 -25.44 -2.13
N THR A 20 19.06 -26.32 -3.15
CA THR A 20 18.50 -27.65 -3.02
C THR A 20 19.34 -28.49 -2.06
N ASN A 21 18.70 -29.12 -1.08
CA ASN A 21 19.36 -29.93 -0.07
C ASN A 21 20.01 -31.20 -0.68
N PRO A 22 20.98 -31.84 0.01
CA PRO A 22 21.72 -32.98 -0.55
C PRO A 22 20.83 -34.16 -0.97
N GLU A 23 19.74 -34.41 -0.22
CA GLU A 23 18.76 -35.46 -0.55
C GLU A 23 18.07 -35.17 -1.89
N GLY A 24 17.58 -33.94 -2.07
CA GLY A 24 16.95 -33.48 -3.30
C GLY A 24 17.92 -33.49 -4.48
N GLN A 25 19.17 -33.09 -4.28
CA GLN A 25 20.21 -33.15 -5.32
C GLN A 25 20.47 -34.60 -5.77
N ALA A 26 20.68 -35.51 -4.82
CA ALA A 26 20.93 -36.92 -5.12
C ALA A 26 19.73 -37.53 -5.86
N PHE A 27 18.51 -37.22 -5.40
CA PHE A 27 17.28 -37.63 -6.09
C PHE A 27 17.24 -37.11 -7.53
N LEU A 28 17.46 -35.81 -7.77
CA LEU A 28 17.40 -35.21 -9.10
C LEU A 28 18.49 -35.75 -10.04
N GLN A 29 19.71 -35.98 -9.53
CA GLN A 29 20.80 -36.56 -10.32
C GLN A 29 20.49 -37.98 -10.79
N GLU A 30 19.87 -38.80 -9.93
CA GLU A 30 19.48 -40.15 -10.30
C GLU A 30 18.23 -40.16 -11.19
N ASN A 31 17.28 -39.27 -10.91
CA ASN A 31 16.06 -39.14 -11.69
C ASN A 31 16.32 -38.71 -13.14
N ALA A 32 17.31 -37.84 -13.36
CA ALA A 32 17.74 -37.40 -14.69
C ALA A 32 18.20 -38.55 -15.62
N LYS A 33 18.60 -39.70 -15.05
CA LYS A 33 19.05 -40.87 -15.82
C LYS A 33 17.90 -41.80 -16.21
N LYS A 34 16.71 -41.61 -15.64
CA LYS A 34 15.56 -42.48 -15.88
C LYS A 34 14.98 -42.26 -17.27
N ASP A 35 14.51 -43.34 -17.88
CA ASP A 35 13.89 -43.29 -19.20
C ASP A 35 12.61 -42.43 -19.21
N GLY A 36 12.51 -41.58 -20.23
CA GLY A 36 11.44 -40.61 -20.41
C GLY A 36 11.52 -39.35 -19.54
N VAL A 37 12.57 -39.18 -18.72
CA VAL A 37 12.82 -37.93 -18.00
C VAL A 37 13.62 -36.97 -18.88
N VAL A 38 13.10 -35.77 -19.04
CA VAL A 38 13.75 -34.67 -19.76
C VAL A 38 14.25 -33.64 -18.76
N VAL A 39 15.51 -33.20 -18.91
CA VAL A 39 16.12 -32.15 -18.09
C VAL A 39 16.23 -30.87 -18.90
N LEU A 40 15.69 -29.78 -18.38
CA LEU A 40 15.74 -28.46 -18.99
C LEU A 40 16.98 -27.67 -18.50
N PRO A 41 17.42 -26.65 -19.26
CA PRO A 41 18.56 -25.80 -18.85
C PRO A 41 18.38 -25.13 -17.49
N SER A 42 17.14 -24.87 -17.06
CA SER A 42 16.81 -24.32 -15.74
C SER A 42 17.08 -25.29 -14.58
N GLY A 43 17.30 -26.58 -14.87
CA GLY A 43 17.39 -27.66 -13.90
C GLY A 43 16.04 -28.33 -13.60
N LEU A 44 14.93 -27.80 -14.12
CA LEU A 44 13.63 -28.47 -14.07
C LEU A 44 13.71 -29.81 -14.83
N GLN A 45 13.20 -30.87 -14.22
CA GLN A 45 13.02 -32.15 -14.90
C GLN A 45 11.55 -32.48 -15.02
N TYR A 46 11.15 -33.15 -16.10
CA TYR A 46 9.78 -33.62 -16.25
C TYR A 46 9.71 -34.95 -17.00
N LYS A 47 8.60 -35.65 -16.81
CA LYS A 47 8.21 -36.85 -17.55
C LYS A 47 6.78 -36.68 -18.03
N VAL A 48 6.55 -36.89 -19.32
CA VAL A 48 5.19 -36.88 -19.89
C VAL A 48 4.53 -38.21 -19.57
N LEU A 49 3.46 -38.20 -18.78
CA LEU A 49 2.66 -39.39 -18.45
C LEU A 49 1.57 -39.61 -19.49
N LYS A 50 0.96 -38.53 -19.96
CA LYS A 50 -0.01 -38.51 -21.05
C LYS A 50 0.15 -37.21 -21.81
N SER A 51 0.15 -37.29 -23.13
CA SER A 51 0.09 -36.11 -24.00
C SER A 51 -1.35 -35.83 -24.38
N GLY A 52 -1.75 -34.57 -24.31
CA GLY A 52 -2.93 -34.03 -24.97
C GLY A 52 -2.76 -34.03 -26.48
N SER A 53 -3.83 -33.64 -27.18
CA SER A 53 -3.85 -33.61 -28.64
C SER A 53 -2.81 -32.62 -29.19
N ALA A 54 -2.24 -32.91 -30.37
CA ALA A 54 -1.17 -32.08 -30.94
C ALA A 54 -1.65 -30.66 -31.30
N ASP A 55 -2.93 -30.53 -31.66
CA ASP A 55 -3.67 -29.30 -31.95
C ASP A 55 -4.26 -28.63 -30.69
N ALA A 56 -4.09 -29.25 -29.52
CA ALA A 56 -4.60 -28.70 -28.27
C ALA A 56 -3.89 -27.39 -27.91
N ARG A 57 -4.65 -26.49 -27.27
CA ARG A 57 -4.20 -25.16 -26.92
C ARG A 57 -3.04 -25.19 -25.92
N ARG A 58 -2.08 -24.29 -26.10
CA ARG A 58 -0.99 -24.04 -25.15
C ARG A 58 -1.33 -22.86 -24.23
N PRO A 59 -1.09 -22.96 -22.92
CA PRO A 59 -1.18 -21.81 -22.02
C PRO A 59 -0.22 -20.69 -22.41
N SER A 60 -0.70 -19.44 -22.43
CA SER A 60 0.18 -18.28 -22.33
C SER A 60 0.56 -18.05 -20.86
N ALA A 61 1.52 -17.17 -20.59
CA ALA A 61 1.92 -16.81 -19.23
C ALA A 61 0.75 -16.35 -18.33
N SER A 62 -0.34 -15.84 -18.91
CA SER A 62 -1.52 -15.35 -18.19
C SER A 62 -2.80 -16.17 -18.44
N SER A 63 -2.77 -17.21 -19.28
CA SER A 63 -3.94 -18.04 -19.57
C SER A 63 -4.38 -18.82 -18.33
N PRO A 64 -5.63 -18.68 -17.85
CA PRO A 64 -6.15 -19.51 -16.77
C PRO A 64 -6.26 -20.97 -17.23
N CYS A 65 -5.69 -21.88 -16.45
CA CYS A 65 -5.70 -23.31 -16.71
C CYS A 65 -6.42 -24.03 -15.58
N GLU A 66 -7.44 -24.83 -15.90
CA GLU A 66 -8.01 -25.78 -14.96
C GLU A 66 -7.10 -26.99 -14.88
N CYS A 67 -6.59 -27.28 -13.69
CA CYS A 67 -5.62 -28.32 -13.47
C CYS A 67 -6.00 -29.24 -12.31
N HIS A 68 -5.75 -30.53 -12.48
CA HIS A 68 -5.55 -31.44 -11.37
C HIS A 68 -4.07 -31.50 -11.00
N TYR A 69 -3.77 -31.60 -9.70
CA TYR A 69 -2.40 -31.72 -9.25
C TYR A 69 -2.25 -32.47 -7.93
N LYS A 70 -1.06 -33.00 -7.72
CA LYS A 70 -0.61 -33.61 -6.47
C LYS A 70 0.85 -33.25 -6.24
N GLY A 71 1.16 -32.64 -5.10
CA GLY A 71 2.51 -32.25 -4.69
C GLY A 71 3.02 -33.11 -3.54
N THR A 72 4.23 -33.66 -3.71
CA THR A 72 4.91 -34.50 -2.72
C THR A 72 6.37 -34.08 -2.55
N LEU A 73 6.93 -34.32 -1.36
CA LEU A 73 8.38 -34.27 -1.14
C LEU A 73 9.04 -35.53 -1.73
N VAL A 74 10.37 -35.51 -1.88
CA VAL A 74 11.14 -36.65 -2.41
C VAL A 74 11.00 -37.92 -1.57
N ASN A 75 10.66 -37.78 -0.29
CA ASN A 75 10.37 -38.90 0.62
C ASN A 75 8.95 -39.48 0.47
N GLY A 76 8.13 -38.91 -0.42
CA GLY A 76 6.74 -39.34 -0.69
C GLY A 76 5.67 -38.63 0.15
N GLU A 77 6.03 -37.75 1.09
CA GLU A 77 5.06 -37.01 1.90
C GLU A 77 4.26 -36.01 1.05
N GLU A 78 2.93 -36.15 1.04
CA GLU A 78 2.04 -35.23 0.32
C GLU A 78 1.77 -33.95 1.11
N PHE A 79 2.12 -32.79 0.53
CA PHE A 79 1.87 -31.49 1.15
C PHE A 79 0.60 -30.80 0.64
N ASP A 80 0.20 -31.03 -0.62
CA ASP A 80 -1.01 -30.49 -1.22
C ASP A 80 -1.51 -31.33 -2.41
N SER A 81 -2.84 -31.37 -2.61
CA SER A 81 -3.47 -32.11 -3.70
C SER A 81 -4.86 -31.56 -4.01
N SER A 82 -5.17 -31.37 -5.29
CA SER A 82 -6.53 -31.02 -5.71
C SER A 82 -7.47 -32.24 -5.75
N TYR A 83 -6.92 -33.44 -5.96
CA TYR A 83 -7.70 -34.69 -5.91
C TYR A 83 -8.32 -34.92 -4.53
N ARG A 84 -7.56 -34.63 -3.46
CA ARG A 84 -8.07 -34.69 -2.07
C ARG A 84 -9.24 -33.74 -1.83
N ARG A 85 -9.29 -32.63 -2.56
CA ARG A 85 -10.36 -31.61 -2.48
C ARG A 85 -11.54 -31.92 -3.39
N GLY A 86 -11.48 -32.98 -4.20
CA GLY A 86 -12.54 -33.45 -5.08
C GLY A 86 -12.87 -32.53 -6.26
N ARG A 87 -12.06 -31.49 -6.52
CA ARG A 87 -12.28 -30.55 -7.63
C ARG A 87 -10.97 -30.01 -8.19
N PRO A 88 -10.90 -29.73 -9.51
CA PRO A 88 -9.76 -29.04 -10.12
C PRO A 88 -9.54 -27.66 -9.50
N ALA A 89 -8.31 -27.17 -9.61
CA ALA A 89 -7.95 -25.80 -9.26
C ALA A 89 -7.61 -25.01 -10.53
N THR A 90 -7.86 -23.70 -10.54
CA THR A 90 -7.52 -22.83 -11.67
C THR A 90 -6.29 -22.00 -11.34
N PHE A 91 -5.26 -22.06 -12.19
CA PHE A 91 -4.04 -21.28 -12.06
C PHE A 91 -3.61 -20.73 -13.41
N ALA A 92 -2.99 -19.54 -13.44
CA ALA A 92 -2.21 -19.07 -14.58
C ALA A 92 -0.71 -19.30 -14.34
N PRO A 93 0.10 -19.53 -15.39
CA PRO A 93 1.54 -19.77 -15.22
C PRO A 93 2.27 -18.67 -14.43
N ASN A 94 1.86 -17.41 -14.52
CA ASN A 94 2.46 -16.30 -13.76
C ASN A 94 2.06 -16.21 -12.27
N GLN A 95 1.20 -17.11 -11.77
CA GLN A 95 0.70 -17.11 -10.39
C GLN A 95 1.30 -18.23 -9.52
N VAL A 96 2.14 -19.08 -10.11
CA VAL A 96 2.66 -20.31 -9.49
C VAL A 96 4.19 -20.26 -9.38
N ILE A 97 4.79 -21.25 -8.72
CA ILE A 97 6.25 -21.36 -8.59
C ILE A 97 6.92 -21.45 -9.95
N LYS A 98 8.18 -21.00 -10.05
CA LYS A 98 8.92 -20.87 -11.33
C LYS A 98 8.94 -22.17 -12.14
N GLY A 99 9.09 -23.32 -11.48
CA GLY A 99 9.06 -24.63 -12.14
C GLY A 99 7.71 -24.96 -12.77
N TRP A 100 6.60 -24.60 -12.12
CA TRP A 100 5.27 -24.70 -12.72
C TRP A 100 5.09 -23.71 -13.87
N THR A 101 5.53 -22.46 -13.69
CA THR A 101 5.46 -21.43 -14.74
C THR A 101 6.13 -21.90 -16.03
N GLU A 102 7.32 -22.48 -15.92
CA GLU A 102 8.05 -23.02 -17.07
C GLU A 102 7.34 -24.24 -17.66
N ALA A 103 6.99 -25.24 -16.84
CA ALA A 103 6.34 -26.47 -17.30
C ALA A 103 5.00 -26.20 -18.01
N MET A 104 4.11 -25.41 -17.40
CA MET A 104 2.78 -25.16 -17.93
C MET A 104 2.81 -24.49 -19.32
N GLN A 105 3.82 -23.67 -19.61
CA GLN A 105 3.99 -23.03 -20.92
C GLN A 105 4.56 -23.98 -22.00
N LEU A 106 5.13 -25.11 -21.60
CA LEU A 106 5.56 -26.18 -22.50
C LEU A 106 4.44 -27.21 -22.75
N MET A 107 3.55 -27.37 -21.78
CA MET A 107 2.38 -28.24 -21.82
C MET A 107 1.28 -27.71 -22.75
N ARG A 108 0.32 -28.58 -23.05
CA ARG A 108 -0.91 -28.31 -23.80
C ARG A 108 -2.13 -28.82 -23.02
N GLU A 109 -3.32 -28.36 -23.40
CA GLU A 109 -4.57 -28.91 -22.89
C GLU A 109 -4.63 -30.44 -23.07
N GLY A 110 -4.95 -31.16 -22.01
CA GLY A 110 -4.99 -32.62 -21.95
C GLY A 110 -3.66 -33.29 -21.52
N ASP A 111 -2.57 -32.53 -21.38
CA ASP A 111 -1.29 -33.06 -20.90
C ASP A 111 -1.37 -33.44 -19.42
N HIS A 112 -0.80 -34.59 -19.09
CA HIS A 112 -0.52 -35.02 -17.72
C HIS A 112 0.99 -35.28 -17.58
N TRP A 113 1.66 -34.45 -16.80
CA TRP A 113 3.11 -34.50 -16.60
C TRP A 113 3.45 -34.75 -15.14
N GLN A 114 4.58 -35.39 -14.91
CA GLN A 114 5.25 -35.43 -13.61
C GLN A 114 6.46 -34.49 -13.67
N LEU A 115 6.53 -33.54 -12.75
CA LEU A 115 7.60 -32.56 -12.62
C LEU A 115 8.47 -32.89 -11.41
N PHE A 116 9.77 -32.67 -11.55
CA PHE A 116 10.75 -32.77 -10.48
C PHE A 116 11.50 -31.44 -10.41
N ILE A 117 11.19 -30.67 -9.37
CA ILE A 117 11.49 -29.25 -9.29
C ILE A 117 12.58 -29.03 -8.24
N PRO A 118 13.78 -28.57 -8.64
CA PRO A 118 14.79 -28.15 -7.68
C PRO A 118 14.29 -26.96 -6.86
N SER A 119 14.78 -26.81 -5.63
CA SER A 119 14.25 -25.83 -4.68
C SER A 119 14.34 -24.38 -5.19
N GLU A 120 15.33 -24.06 -6.02
CA GLU A 120 15.57 -22.76 -6.66
C GLU A 120 14.41 -22.36 -7.60
N LEU A 121 13.74 -23.35 -8.18
CA LEU A 121 12.54 -23.19 -9.01
C LEU A 121 11.24 -23.37 -8.21
N ALA A 122 11.35 -23.66 -6.91
CA ALA A 122 10.26 -23.78 -5.96
C ALA A 122 10.36 -22.73 -4.84
N TYR A 123 10.58 -23.13 -3.59
CA TYR A 123 10.56 -22.26 -2.40
C TYR A 123 11.94 -21.92 -1.80
N GLY A 124 13.02 -22.31 -2.49
CA GLY A 124 14.41 -22.05 -2.11
C GLY A 124 14.78 -22.53 -0.70
N GLU A 125 15.84 -21.96 -0.13
CA GLU A 125 16.34 -22.30 1.21
C GLU A 125 15.33 -22.04 2.33
N ARG A 126 14.34 -21.16 2.08
CA ARG A 126 13.34 -20.78 3.10
C ARG A 126 12.24 -21.82 3.27
N GLY A 127 11.90 -22.55 2.20
CA GLY A 127 10.77 -23.47 2.21
C GLY A 127 9.42 -22.74 2.28
N SER A 128 8.35 -23.47 2.59
CA SER A 128 6.99 -22.93 2.66
C SER A 128 6.16 -23.56 3.77
N GLY A 129 5.71 -22.71 4.69
CA GLY A 129 4.94 -23.10 5.85
C GLY A 129 5.65 -24.15 6.72
N LYS A 130 4.88 -25.06 7.32
CA LYS A 130 5.41 -26.16 8.13
C LYS A 130 5.63 -27.46 7.34
N LYS A 131 5.12 -27.54 6.11
CA LYS A 131 5.05 -28.77 5.32
C LYS A 131 6.15 -28.90 4.28
N ILE A 132 6.78 -27.80 3.89
CA ILE A 132 7.85 -27.81 2.89
C ILE A 132 9.10 -27.24 3.56
N PRO A 133 10.04 -28.10 4.00
CA PRO A 133 11.31 -27.66 4.53
C PRO A 133 12.12 -26.85 3.51
N GLY A 134 12.99 -25.99 4.02
CA GLY A 134 13.97 -25.25 3.24
C GLY A 134 14.84 -26.15 2.38
N GLY A 135 15.08 -25.74 1.13
CA GLY A 135 15.93 -26.46 0.19
C GLY A 135 15.31 -27.76 -0.37
N SER A 136 14.03 -28.04 -0.09
CA SER A 136 13.41 -29.28 -0.58
C SER A 136 13.22 -29.27 -2.10
N ALA A 137 13.63 -30.35 -2.77
CA ALA A 137 13.15 -30.65 -4.12
C ALA A 137 11.71 -31.16 -4.05
N LEU A 138 10.87 -30.76 -5.01
CA LEU A 138 9.44 -31.10 -5.02
C LEU A 138 9.10 -31.98 -6.22
N ILE A 139 8.17 -32.90 -6.02
CA ILE A 139 7.59 -33.73 -7.08
C ILE A 139 6.14 -33.33 -7.25
N PHE A 140 5.75 -32.96 -8.46
CA PHE A 140 4.36 -32.65 -8.80
C PHE A 140 3.86 -33.55 -9.92
N GLU A 141 2.66 -34.08 -9.77
CA GLU A 141 1.86 -34.55 -10.91
C GLU A 141 0.88 -33.46 -11.26
N ILE A 142 0.80 -33.08 -12.54
CA ILE A 142 -0.06 -32.00 -13.04
C ILE A 142 -0.77 -32.48 -14.30
N GLU A 143 -2.09 -32.35 -14.32
CA GLU A 143 -2.93 -32.56 -15.49
C GLU A 143 -3.63 -31.25 -15.87
N ILE A 144 -3.41 -30.74 -17.08
CA ILE A 144 -4.16 -29.59 -17.60
C ILE A 144 -5.44 -30.09 -18.26
N ILE A 145 -6.57 -29.83 -17.65
CA ILE A 145 -7.89 -30.25 -18.13
C ILE A 145 -8.38 -29.30 -19.22
N LYS A 146 -8.24 -27.99 -18.97
CA LYS A 146 -8.75 -26.94 -19.87
C LYS A 146 -7.91 -25.68 -19.82
N VAL A 147 -7.57 -25.13 -20.98
CA VAL A 147 -6.96 -23.79 -21.12
C VAL A 147 -8.05 -22.80 -21.53
N LYS A 148 -8.40 -21.91 -20.60
CA LYS A 148 -9.44 -20.90 -20.83
C LYS A 148 -8.91 -19.73 -21.65
N ASP A 149 -9.82 -19.10 -22.39
CA ASP A 149 -9.53 -17.79 -22.98
C ASP A 149 -9.22 -16.79 -21.88
N SER A 150 -8.14 -16.02 -22.06
CA SER A 150 -7.98 -14.78 -21.33
C SER A 150 -9.08 -13.84 -21.81
N SER A 151 -10.25 -13.88 -21.17
CA SER A 151 -11.34 -12.97 -21.47
C SER A 151 -10.83 -11.55 -21.25
N PRO A 152 -11.02 -10.62 -22.20
CA PRO A 152 -10.66 -9.21 -22.02
C PRO A 152 -11.46 -8.55 -20.87
N TYR A 153 -12.43 -9.27 -20.29
CA TYR A 153 -13.26 -8.81 -19.17
C TYR A 153 -12.91 -9.45 -17.83
N THR A 154 -11.92 -10.35 -17.75
CA THR A 154 -11.44 -10.85 -16.45
C THR A 154 -10.38 -9.92 -15.88
N PHE A 155 -10.79 -9.06 -14.94
CA PHE A 155 -9.90 -8.24 -14.13
C PHE A 155 -9.91 -8.80 -12.69
N PHE A 156 -8.75 -9.21 -12.16
CA PHE A 156 -8.60 -9.85 -10.84
C PHE A 156 -9.47 -11.12 -10.61
N GLY A 157 -9.71 -11.94 -11.64
CA GLY A 157 -10.36 -13.25 -11.46
C GLY A 157 -11.86 -13.20 -11.13
N ILE A 158 -12.51 -12.05 -11.34
CA ILE A 158 -13.96 -11.89 -11.19
C ILE A 158 -14.61 -11.97 -12.57
N ASP A 159 -15.64 -12.81 -12.72
CA ASP A 159 -16.42 -13.00 -13.94
C ASP A 159 -17.64 -12.05 -13.93
N PHE A 160 -17.61 -11.03 -14.80
CA PHE A 160 -18.63 -9.97 -14.89
C PHE A 160 -19.90 -10.41 -15.66
N GLY A 161 -20.00 -11.66 -16.10
CA GLY A 161 -21.15 -12.20 -16.83
C GLY A 161 -22.31 -12.70 -15.97
N GLN A 162 -22.20 -12.71 -14.63
CA GLN A 162 -23.25 -13.21 -13.73
C GLN A 162 -24.05 -12.06 -13.08
N PRO A 163 -25.38 -12.18 -12.89
CA PRO A 163 -26.20 -11.11 -12.31
C PRO A 163 -25.76 -10.67 -10.90
N GLN A 164 -25.19 -11.60 -10.13
CA GLN A 164 -24.71 -11.39 -8.77
C GLN A 164 -23.38 -10.63 -8.73
N THR A 165 -22.50 -10.87 -9.71
CA THR A 165 -21.25 -10.10 -9.88
C THR A 165 -21.50 -8.73 -10.49
N LEU A 166 -22.63 -8.47 -11.16
CA LEU A 166 -22.97 -7.12 -11.63
C LEU A 166 -23.13 -6.14 -10.45
N MET A 167 -23.70 -6.58 -9.33
CA MET A 167 -23.86 -5.73 -8.14
C MET A 167 -22.52 -5.48 -7.43
N LEU A 168 -21.68 -6.52 -7.34
CA LEU A 168 -20.32 -6.42 -6.78
C LEU A 168 -19.41 -5.61 -7.71
N ALA A 169 -19.58 -5.73 -9.02
CA ALA A 169 -18.91 -4.94 -10.05
C ALA A 169 -19.35 -3.49 -10.01
N CYS A 170 -20.61 -3.18 -9.73
CA CYS A 170 -21.06 -1.81 -9.49
C CYS A 170 -20.46 -1.23 -8.22
N LEU A 171 -20.33 -2.02 -7.14
CA LEU A 171 -19.66 -1.58 -5.90
C LEU A 171 -18.14 -1.41 -6.09
N ILE A 172 -17.50 -2.32 -6.82
CA ILE A 172 -16.08 -2.24 -7.17
C ILE A 172 -15.84 -1.13 -8.20
N ALA A 173 -16.73 -0.89 -9.15
CA ALA A 173 -16.65 0.22 -10.09
C ALA A 173 -16.93 1.55 -9.40
N ALA A 174 -17.81 1.60 -8.40
CA ALA A 174 -18.00 2.77 -7.55
C ALA A 174 -16.77 3.01 -6.66
N TYR A 175 -16.16 1.95 -6.11
CA TYR A 175 -14.91 2.03 -5.34
C TYR A 175 -13.71 2.37 -6.22
N LEU A 176 -13.60 1.81 -7.43
CA LEU A 176 -12.54 2.09 -8.38
C LEU A 176 -12.70 3.47 -8.99
N ALA A 177 -13.93 3.90 -9.31
CA ALA A 177 -14.23 5.27 -9.69
C ALA A 177 -13.94 6.23 -8.53
N TYR A 178 -14.24 5.87 -7.29
CA TYR A 178 -13.82 6.62 -6.11
C TYR A 178 -12.29 6.70 -6.03
N THR A 179 -11.55 5.59 -6.15
CA THR A 179 -10.08 5.61 -6.13
C THR A 179 -9.43 6.23 -7.37
N PHE A 180 -10.11 6.27 -8.53
CA PHE A 180 -9.59 6.86 -9.76
C PHE A 180 -9.91 8.36 -9.83
N CYS A 181 -11.10 8.77 -9.36
CA CYS A 181 -11.43 10.18 -9.13
C CYS A 181 -10.60 10.76 -7.97
N CYS A 182 -10.29 9.98 -6.93
CA CYS A 182 -9.39 10.40 -5.84
C CYS A 182 -7.91 10.09 -6.11
N GLY A 183 -7.56 9.35 -7.17
CA GLY A 183 -6.21 8.84 -7.43
C GLY A 183 -5.49 9.49 -8.61
N LYS A 184 -6.14 10.38 -9.35
CA LYS A 184 -5.41 11.40 -10.09
C LYS A 184 -4.89 12.39 -9.07
N GLY A 185 -3.73 12.06 -8.47
CA GLY A 185 -2.95 13.03 -7.74
C GLY A 185 -2.77 14.24 -8.65
N GLU A 186 -3.30 15.37 -8.23
CA GLU A 186 -3.10 16.62 -8.93
C GLU A 186 -1.60 16.81 -9.12
N GLN A 187 -1.17 17.08 -10.35
CA GLN A 187 0.25 17.37 -10.58
C GLN A 187 0.58 18.60 -9.75
N ILE A 188 1.41 18.43 -8.73
CA ILE A 188 1.93 19.53 -7.93
C ILE A 188 2.76 20.41 -8.87
N LYS A 189 2.27 21.62 -9.10
CA LYS A 189 2.88 22.56 -10.05
C LYS A 189 3.95 23.43 -9.40
N GLY A 190 3.84 23.70 -8.10
CA GLY A 190 4.75 24.58 -7.38
C GLY A 190 6.06 23.93 -6.95
N PRO A 191 7.11 24.73 -6.66
CA PRO A 191 8.38 24.24 -6.17
C PRO A 191 8.27 23.63 -4.77
N LYS A 192 9.17 22.71 -4.45
CA LYS A 192 9.36 22.26 -3.07
C LYS A 192 10.07 23.36 -2.27
N LEU A 193 9.50 23.73 -1.12
CA LEU A 193 10.02 24.75 -0.22
C LEU A 193 10.38 24.12 1.15
N SER A 194 11.44 24.61 1.77
CA SER A 194 11.82 24.27 3.15
C SER A 194 11.09 25.14 4.18
N VAL A 195 11.04 24.67 5.43
CA VAL A 195 10.35 25.42 6.51
C VAL A 195 11.09 26.72 6.82
N GLU A 196 12.41 26.71 6.69
CA GLU A 196 13.28 27.88 6.86
C GLU A 196 13.02 28.96 5.81
N GLU A 197 12.67 28.57 4.57
CA GLU A 197 12.37 29.51 3.49
C GLU A 197 11.04 30.23 3.68
N VAL A 198 10.07 29.62 4.35
CA VAL A 198 8.68 30.10 4.44
C VAL A 198 8.33 30.69 5.81
N SER A 199 9.12 30.41 6.84
CA SER A 199 8.91 30.92 8.19
C SER A 199 9.56 32.30 8.39
N GLY A 200 9.01 33.08 9.33
CA GLY A 200 9.50 34.40 9.71
C GLY A 200 9.19 35.50 8.70
N LYS A 201 8.29 35.26 7.73
CA LYS A 201 7.90 36.26 6.73
C LYS A 201 6.96 37.30 7.34
N GLU A 202 7.10 38.55 6.89
CA GLU A 202 6.25 39.66 7.36
C GLU A 202 4.77 39.42 7.02
N GLY A 203 4.47 38.77 5.90
CA GLY A 203 3.11 38.40 5.50
C GLY A 203 2.49 37.24 6.29
N ASN A 204 3.26 36.54 7.13
CA ASN A 204 2.77 35.39 7.88
C ASN A 204 1.86 35.80 9.05
N ILE A 205 0.88 34.95 9.31
CA ILE A 205 -0.16 35.23 10.31
C ILE A 205 0.14 34.43 11.58
N ARG A 206 -0.05 35.05 12.74
CA ARG A 206 0.08 34.40 14.05
C ARG A 206 -1.29 34.10 14.65
N VAL A 207 -1.53 32.86 15.03
CA VAL A 207 -2.76 32.39 15.70
C VAL A 207 -2.41 31.59 16.94
N PHE A 208 -3.38 31.40 17.84
CA PHE A 208 -3.16 30.65 19.08
C PHE A 208 -4.33 29.73 19.42
N PHE A 209 -4.02 28.68 20.19
CA PHE A 209 -4.97 27.83 20.90
C PHE A 209 -4.60 27.76 22.39
N ASP A 210 -5.58 28.02 23.26
CA ASP A 210 -5.50 27.68 24.67
C ASP A 210 -6.07 26.28 24.88
N ILE A 211 -5.26 25.36 25.38
CA ILE A 211 -5.58 23.93 25.48
C ILE A 211 -5.96 23.57 26.91
N SER A 212 -7.00 22.76 27.04
CA SER A 212 -7.32 22.02 28.27
C SER A 212 -7.22 20.52 28.03
N ILE A 213 -6.66 19.79 28.99
CA ILE A 213 -6.58 18.32 28.97
C ILE A 213 -7.33 17.80 30.20
N GLY A 214 -8.38 16.99 29.99
CA GLY A 214 -9.36 16.71 31.03
C GLY A 214 -10.07 18.00 31.44
N ASN A 215 -9.99 18.35 32.73
CA ASN A 215 -10.58 19.57 33.29
C ASN A 215 -9.52 20.60 33.70
N GLU A 216 -8.29 20.46 33.22
CA GLU A 216 -7.15 21.29 33.61
C GLU A 216 -6.60 22.07 32.41
N ALA A 217 -6.24 23.33 32.62
CA ALA A 217 -5.54 24.12 31.62
C ALA A 217 -4.14 23.54 31.39
N ALA A 218 -3.82 23.21 30.14
CA ALA A 218 -2.53 22.63 29.76
C ALA A 218 -1.53 23.68 29.24
N GLY A 219 -2.02 24.82 28.74
CA GLY A 219 -1.20 25.92 28.24
C GLY A 219 -1.66 26.44 26.89
N ARG A 220 -0.86 27.31 26.29
CA ARG A 220 -1.11 27.92 24.98
C ARG A 220 -0.18 27.32 23.93
N ILE A 221 -0.71 27.10 22.74
CA ILE A 221 0.05 26.81 21.51
C ILE A 221 -0.07 28.04 20.63
N GLU A 222 1.05 28.60 20.20
CA GLU A 222 1.08 29.64 19.17
C GLU A 222 1.62 29.08 17.87
N MET A 223 0.97 29.42 16.76
CA MET A 223 1.30 28.93 15.44
C MET A 223 1.51 30.10 14.48
N GLU A 224 2.51 29.95 13.62
CA GLU A 224 2.74 30.78 12.46
C GLU A 224 2.12 30.09 11.23
N LEU A 225 1.33 30.83 10.45
CA LEU A 225 0.72 30.37 9.19
C LEU A 225 1.49 30.95 8.00
N PHE A 226 1.86 30.09 7.05
CA PHE A 226 2.69 30.40 5.87
C PHE A 226 1.88 31.07 4.75
N ASN A 227 1.30 32.23 5.08
CA ASN A 227 0.31 32.93 4.26
C ASN A 227 0.83 33.37 2.89
N GLU A 228 2.13 33.60 2.73
CA GLU A 228 2.72 33.95 1.43
C GLU A 228 2.72 32.77 0.43
N VAL A 229 2.72 31.53 0.94
CA VAL A 229 2.77 30.32 0.09
C VAL A 229 1.38 29.75 -0.11
N VAL A 230 0.62 29.59 0.98
CA VAL A 230 -0.71 28.97 0.96
C VAL A 230 -1.78 29.89 1.57
N PRO A 231 -2.03 31.07 0.97
CA PRO A 231 -2.93 32.09 1.51
C PRO A 231 -4.38 31.60 1.73
N GLU A 232 -4.94 30.78 0.84
CA GLU A 232 -6.33 30.30 0.99
C GLU A 232 -6.44 29.34 2.19
N THR A 233 -5.49 28.42 2.31
CA THR A 233 -5.41 27.49 3.43
C THR A 233 -5.19 28.23 4.76
N CYS A 234 -4.32 29.24 4.75
CA CYS A 234 -4.05 30.07 5.93
C CYS A 234 -5.25 30.91 6.34
N GLU A 235 -5.94 31.55 5.39
CA GLU A 235 -7.13 32.37 5.66
C GLU A 235 -8.27 31.51 6.22
N ASN A 236 -8.47 30.31 5.69
CA ASN A 236 -9.41 29.34 6.25
C ASN A 236 -9.13 29.07 7.73
N PHE A 237 -7.89 28.68 8.05
CA PHE A 237 -7.53 28.35 9.43
C PHE A 237 -7.61 29.56 10.36
N ARG A 238 -7.13 30.73 9.92
CA ARG A 238 -7.18 31.99 10.68
C ARG A 238 -8.61 32.38 11.01
N ALA A 239 -9.50 32.40 10.01
CA ALA A 239 -10.90 32.77 10.21
C ALA A 239 -11.64 31.77 11.11
N LEU A 240 -11.30 30.48 11.06
CA LEU A 240 -11.80 29.46 11.99
C LEU A 240 -11.22 29.61 13.40
N CYS A 241 -10.05 30.21 13.57
CA CYS A 241 -9.54 30.58 14.89
C CYS A 241 -10.29 31.78 15.49
N THR A 242 -10.69 32.77 14.69
CA THR A 242 -11.39 33.97 15.18
C THR A 242 -12.90 33.79 15.29
N GLY A 243 -13.49 32.89 14.51
CA GLY A 243 -14.94 32.68 14.43
C GLY A 243 -15.68 33.79 13.68
N GLU A 244 -14.97 34.66 12.95
CA GLU A 244 -15.54 35.87 12.35
C GLU A 244 -16.54 35.62 11.21
N LYS A 245 -16.53 34.42 10.61
CA LYS A 245 -17.44 34.05 9.51
C LYS A 245 -18.82 33.60 9.99
N GLY A 246 -19.08 33.63 11.30
CA GLY A 246 -20.39 33.33 11.87
C GLY A 246 -20.71 31.84 11.83
N LYS A 247 -21.84 31.46 11.22
CA LYS A 247 -22.33 30.07 11.16
C LYS A 247 -22.16 29.49 9.75
N GLY A 248 -21.76 28.22 9.69
CA GLY A 248 -21.67 27.46 8.45
C GLY A 248 -23.01 26.90 8.00
N SER A 249 -23.02 26.12 6.91
CA SER A 249 -24.23 25.48 6.37
C SER A 249 -24.84 24.46 7.34
N SER A 250 -24.02 23.87 8.22
CA SER A 250 -24.45 22.98 9.31
C SER A 250 -25.19 23.71 10.45
N GLY A 251 -25.29 25.04 10.40
CA GLY A 251 -25.86 25.87 11.46
C GLY A 251 -24.96 26.04 12.70
N LYS A 252 -23.79 25.37 12.72
CA LYS A 252 -22.79 25.49 13.79
C LYS A 252 -21.83 26.66 13.51
N PRO A 253 -21.27 27.31 14.54
CA PRO A 253 -20.26 28.34 14.36
C PRO A 253 -19.04 27.80 13.60
N LEU A 254 -18.54 28.56 12.62
CA LEU A 254 -17.28 28.31 11.95
C LEU A 254 -16.13 28.74 12.87
N HIS A 255 -15.91 27.99 13.95
CA HIS A 255 -15.02 28.39 15.04
C HIS A 255 -14.42 27.18 15.76
N TYR A 256 -13.11 27.17 15.99
CA TYR A 256 -12.42 26.09 16.69
C TYR A 256 -12.64 26.08 18.21
N LYS A 257 -13.14 27.16 18.81
CA LYS A 257 -13.40 27.21 20.26
C LYS A 257 -14.38 26.11 20.67
N GLY A 258 -13.96 25.27 21.60
CA GLY A 258 -14.68 24.10 22.09
C GLY A 258 -14.46 22.82 21.28
N CYS A 259 -13.72 22.88 20.17
CA CYS A 259 -13.38 21.70 19.37
C CYS A 259 -12.35 20.82 20.11
N THR A 260 -12.40 19.52 19.87
CA THR A 260 -11.52 18.52 20.48
C THR A 260 -10.42 18.06 19.52
N PHE A 261 -9.28 17.65 20.10
CA PHE A 261 -8.37 16.74 19.40
C PHE A 261 -8.94 15.33 19.52
N HIS A 262 -9.72 14.94 18.51
CA HIS A 262 -10.48 13.69 18.51
C HIS A 262 -9.64 12.47 18.09
N ARG A 263 -8.45 12.69 17.50
CA ARG A 263 -7.55 11.61 17.11
C ARG A 263 -6.08 11.97 17.38
N VAL A 264 -5.45 11.32 18.35
CA VAL A 264 -4.05 11.55 18.74
C VAL A 264 -3.29 10.23 18.75
N ILE A 265 -2.30 10.11 17.87
CA ILE A 265 -1.45 8.92 17.73
C ILE A 265 -0.02 9.28 18.14
N PRO A 266 0.48 8.74 19.27
CA PRO A 266 1.84 8.98 19.73
C PRO A 266 2.89 8.63 18.68
N ALA A 267 3.96 9.41 18.62
CA ALA A 267 5.01 9.35 17.61
C ALA A 267 4.50 9.46 16.16
N PHE A 268 3.36 10.12 15.95
CA PHE A 268 2.83 10.42 14.63
C PHE A 268 2.26 11.84 14.54
N MET A 269 1.04 12.08 15.05
CA MET A 269 0.36 13.38 14.95
C MET A 269 -0.80 13.53 15.95
N CYS A 270 -1.24 14.78 16.15
CA CYS A 270 -2.42 15.16 16.93
C CYS A 270 -3.43 15.87 16.02
N GLN A 271 -4.58 15.25 15.76
CA GLN A 271 -5.62 15.73 14.84
C GLN A 271 -6.84 16.30 15.59
N GLY A 272 -7.33 17.44 15.11
CA GLY A 272 -8.50 18.16 15.62
C GLY A 272 -9.26 18.89 14.52
N GLY A 273 -10.07 19.88 14.89
CA GLY A 273 -10.74 20.78 13.94
C GLY A 273 -12.12 20.33 13.44
N ASP A 274 -12.65 19.21 13.93
CA ASP A 274 -14.04 18.80 13.72
C ASP A 274 -14.96 19.51 14.73
N PHE A 275 -15.39 20.73 14.44
CA PHE A 275 -16.32 21.48 15.29
C PHE A 275 -17.79 21.10 15.05
N THR A 276 -18.10 20.24 14.07
CA THR A 276 -19.48 19.82 13.82
C THR A 276 -19.83 18.49 14.49
N ASN A 277 -19.03 17.45 14.36
CA ASN A 277 -19.33 16.14 14.96
C ASN A 277 -18.38 15.78 16.11
N GLY A 278 -17.22 16.42 16.19
CA GLY A 278 -16.23 16.20 17.26
C GLY A 278 -15.59 14.81 17.25
N ASN A 279 -15.69 14.06 16.15
CA ASN A 279 -15.25 12.67 16.05
C ASN A 279 -14.48 12.34 14.75
N GLY A 280 -14.21 13.34 13.93
CA GLY A 280 -13.48 13.21 12.66
C GLY A 280 -14.37 13.00 11.43
N THR A 281 -15.69 12.89 11.60
CA THR A 281 -16.64 12.74 10.48
C THR A 281 -17.23 14.06 9.99
N GLY A 282 -16.90 15.16 10.66
CA GLY A 282 -17.44 16.49 10.38
C GLY A 282 -16.37 17.53 10.02
N GLY A 283 -16.68 18.78 10.33
CA GLY A 283 -15.92 19.96 9.90
C GLY A 283 -16.47 20.61 8.63
N GLN A 284 -16.09 21.85 8.41
CA GLN A 284 -16.44 22.64 7.23
C GLN A 284 -15.44 23.80 7.06
N SER A 285 -15.03 24.12 5.83
CA SER A 285 -14.17 25.29 5.59
C SER A 285 -14.98 26.59 5.54
N ILE A 286 -14.30 27.73 5.51
CA ILE A 286 -14.98 29.02 5.27
C ILE A 286 -15.48 29.18 3.82
N TYR A 287 -15.06 28.29 2.92
CA TYR A 287 -15.38 28.32 1.49
C TYR A 287 -16.51 27.35 1.12
N GLY A 288 -16.95 26.50 2.06
CA GLY A 288 -17.95 25.47 1.84
C GLY A 288 -17.54 24.16 2.52
N ASP A 289 -18.15 23.05 2.10
CA ASP A 289 -17.90 21.73 2.71
C ASP A 289 -16.45 21.28 2.53
N THR A 290 -15.86 21.54 1.35
CA THR A 290 -14.45 21.26 1.05
C THR A 290 -13.84 22.36 0.16
N PHE A 291 -12.52 22.46 0.13
CA PHE A 291 -11.73 23.28 -0.80
C PHE A 291 -10.49 22.53 -1.29
N ASN A 292 -9.88 23.06 -2.36
CA ASN A 292 -8.78 22.42 -3.08
C ASN A 292 -7.48 22.39 -2.26
N ASP A 293 -6.57 21.52 -2.65
CA ASP A 293 -5.19 21.57 -2.19
C ASP A 293 -4.47 22.75 -2.84
N GLU A 294 -3.67 23.47 -2.06
CA GLU A 294 -3.03 24.71 -2.51
C GLU A 294 -1.55 24.47 -2.79
N TRP A 295 -1.18 24.37 -4.07
CA TRP A 295 0.17 24.02 -4.52
C TRP A 295 0.83 25.03 -5.45
N ASP A 296 0.10 26.02 -5.95
CA ASP A 296 0.54 26.85 -7.07
C ASP A 296 1.80 27.69 -6.75
N ASN A 297 1.93 28.18 -5.51
CA ASN A 297 3.10 28.95 -5.07
C ASN A 297 4.21 28.08 -4.47
N GLY A 298 4.00 26.78 -4.36
CA GLY A 298 4.93 25.83 -3.75
C GLY A 298 4.27 24.91 -2.73
N TYR A 299 5.04 23.92 -2.28
CA TYR A 299 4.61 22.98 -1.25
C TYR A 299 5.72 22.72 -0.25
N ILE A 300 5.34 22.46 1.00
CA ILE A 300 6.25 22.22 2.11
C ILE A 300 6.13 20.74 2.53
N CYS A 301 7.27 20.08 2.73
CA CYS A 301 7.31 18.70 3.19
C CYS A 301 7.12 18.60 4.70
N HIS A 302 6.63 17.45 5.17
CA HIS A 302 6.52 17.12 6.58
C HIS A 302 7.88 16.68 7.15
N SER A 303 8.88 17.55 7.04
CA SER A 303 10.29 17.26 7.32
C SER A 303 10.65 17.23 8.80
N GLU A 304 9.83 17.84 9.66
CA GLU A 304 10.13 18.03 11.08
C GLU A 304 8.86 17.93 11.95
N PRO A 305 8.99 17.73 13.29
CA PRO A 305 7.86 17.84 14.21
C PRO A 305 7.28 19.25 14.27
N TYR A 306 6.06 19.35 14.78
CA TYR A 306 5.31 20.57 15.06
C TYR A 306 4.91 21.39 13.84
N LEU A 307 4.81 20.75 12.68
CA LEU A 307 4.19 21.32 11.50
C LEU A 307 2.67 21.19 11.59
N LEU A 308 1.98 22.24 11.14
CA LEU A 308 0.53 22.32 11.05
C LEU A 308 0.10 22.03 9.61
N SER A 309 -0.78 21.03 9.45
CA SER A 309 -1.19 20.54 8.14
C SER A 309 -2.66 20.15 8.08
N MET A 310 -3.25 20.22 6.88
CA MET A 310 -4.66 19.91 6.63
C MET A 310 -4.90 18.40 6.68
N ALA A 311 -5.93 17.98 7.42
CA ALA A 311 -6.49 16.64 7.26
C ALA A 311 -7.50 16.65 6.11
N ASN A 312 -7.48 15.60 5.28
CA ASN A 312 -8.39 15.44 4.13
C ASN A 312 -8.74 13.96 3.92
N ALA A 313 -9.69 13.70 3.02
CA ALA A 313 -10.15 12.37 2.62
C ALA A 313 -9.69 12.02 1.18
N GLY A 314 -8.54 12.56 0.77
CA GLY A 314 -8.04 12.50 -0.61
C GLY A 314 -7.82 13.90 -1.21
N PRO A 315 -7.35 13.98 -2.46
CA PRO A 315 -7.04 15.25 -3.11
C PRO A 315 -8.24 16.20 -3.13
N ASN A 316 -8.00 17.48 -2.89
CA ASN A 316 -8.99 18.56 -2.95
C ASN A 316 -10.21 18.38 -2.02
N THR A 317 -9.99 17.79 -0.85
CA THR A 317 -11.06 17.59 0.15
C THR A 317 -10.74 18.24 1.50
N ASN A 318 -10.04 19.37 1.47
CA ASN A 318 -9.67 20.11 2.69
C ASN A 318 -10.92 20.75 3.31
N GLY A 319 -11.07 20.65 4.63
CA GLY A 319 -12.21 21.24 5.36
C GLY A 319 -11.73 22.15 6.49
N SER A 320 -12.10 21.81 7.72
CA SER A 320 -11.56 22.45 8.93
C SER A 320 -10.65 21.55 9.77
N GLN A 321 -10.57 20.27 9.44
CA GLN A 321 -9.73 19.37 10.21
C GLN A 321 -8.26 19.59 9.88
N PHE A 322 -7.44 19.55 10.92
CA PHE A 322 -6.00 19.75 10.83
C PHE A 322 -5.29 18.76 11.75
N PHE A 323 -3.98 18.61 11.55
CA PHE A 323 -3.13 17.91 12.50
C PHE A 323 -1.83 18.66 12.75
N LEU A 324 -1.29 18.45 13.95
CA LEU A 324 0.06 18.84 14.36
C LEU A 324 0.95 17.61 14.32
N THR A 325 2.06 17.67 13.58
CA THR A 325 3.04 16.58 13.60
C THR A 325 3.81 16.57 14.93
N VAL A 326 4.24 15.39 15.39
CA VAL A 326 5.12 15.23 16.57
C VAL A 326 6.45 14.56 16.23
N ARG A 327 6.61 14.22 14.94
CA ARG A 327 7.84 13.78 14.26
C ARG A 327 7.76 14.12 12.76
N ALA A 328 8.84 13.93 12.03
CA ALA A 328 8.80 13.96 10.56
C ALA A 328 7.87 12.87 9.98
N THR A 329 7.06 13.22 8.99
CA THR A 329 6.08 12.33 8.35
C THR A 329 6.12 12.42 6.82
N PRO A 330 7.27 12.12 6.17
CA PRO A 330 7.46 12.32 4.72
C PRO A 330 6.51 11.50 3.83
N HIS A 331 5.86 10.47 4.37
CA HIS A 331 4.85 9.69 3.66
C HIS A 331 3.54 10.46 3.38
N LEU A 332 3.35 11.62 4.04
CA LEU A 332 2.24 12.56 3.88
C LEU A 332 2.56 13.71 2.91
N ASP A 333 3.82 13.84 2.48
CA ASP A 333 4.24 14.85 1.52
C ASP A 333 3.39 14.74 0.26
N ALA A 334 3.08 15.90 -0.35
CA ALA A 334 2.30 15.96 -1.58
C ALA A 334 0.87 15.40 -1.48
N LYS A 335 0.36 15.16 -0.26
CA LYS A 335 -0.99 14.65 0.00
C LYS A 335 -1.77 15.49 1.00
N HIS A 336 -1.06 16.16 1.90
CA HIS A 336 -1.63 17.06 2.91
C HIS A 336 -0.90 18.39 2.82
N VAL A 337 -1.64 19.49 2.73
CA VAL A 337 -1.07 20.84 2.65
C VAL A 337 -0.48 21.20 4.01
N VAL A 338 0.83 21.40 4.08
CA VAL A 338 1.48 22.01 5.25
C VAL A 338 1.33 23.52 5.11
N PHE A 339 0.72 24.16 6.09
CA PHE A 339 0.36 25.59 6.01
C PHE A 339 0.80 26.40 7.23
N GLY A 340 1.52 25.79 8.16
CA GLY A 340 2.08 26.52 9.29
C GLY A 340 2.99 25.65 10.16
N LYS A 341 3.46 26.25 11.26
CA LYS A 341 4.21 25.54 12.30
C LYS A 341 3.93 26.11 13.68
N VAL A 342 4.15 25.30 14.71
CA VAL A 342 4.14 25.75 16.10
C VAL A 342 5.42 26.51 16.39
N VAL A 343 5.25 27.73 16.91
CA VAL A 343 6.35 28.62 17.26
C VAL A 343 6.51 28.75 18.78
N GLU A 344 5.43 28.57 19.55
CA GLU A 344 5.47 28.49 21.02
C GLU A 344 4.48 27.41 21.51
N GLY A 345 4.77 26.79 22.66
CA GLY A 345 3.89 25.78 23.26
C GLY A 345 4.11 24.35 22.77
N GLN A 346 5.32 24.01 22.29
CA GLN A 346 5.65 22.65 21.85
C GLN A 346 5.49 21.62 22.98
N GLU A 347 5.73 22.00 24.23
CA GLU A 347 5.47 21.21 25.43
C GLU A 347 3.99 20.89 25.62
N VAL A 348 3.08 21.80 25.23
CA VAL A 348 1.64 21.57 25.25
C VAL A 348 1.27 20.54 24.19
N VAL A 349 1.84 20.62 22.99
CA VAL A 349 1.66 19.60 21.94
C VAL A 349 2.13 18.23 22.40
N ARG A 350 3.27 18.16 23.10
CA ARG A 350 3.76 16.92 23.72
C ARG A 350 2.81 16.41 24.81
N ALA A 351 2.24 17.30 25.62
CA ALA A 351 1.23 16.90 26.62
C ALA A 351 -0.03 16.31 25.96
N ILE A 352 -0.48 16.86 24.82
CA ILE A 352 -1.56 16.30 24.01
C ILE A 352 -1.18 14.90 23.50
N GLU A 353 0.00 14.76 22.91
CA GLU A 353 0.53 13.46 22.43
C GLU A 353 0.52 12.40 23.54
N MET A 354 0.96 12.79 24.74
CA MET A 354 1.05 11.92 25.92
C MET A 354 -0.29 11.43 26.45
N VAL A 355 -1.43 11.95 25.99
CA VAL A 355 -2.75 11.37 26.29
C VAL A 355 -3.34 10.58 25.13
N GLY A 356 -2.68 10.52 23.97
CA GLY A 356 -3.09 9.71 22.81
C GLY A 356 -2.84 8.22 22.97
N SER A 357 -3.28 7.45 21.98
CA SER A 357 -3.13 5.98 21.95
C SER A 357 -2.95 5.45 20.52
N GLY A 358 -2.57 4.18 20.37
CA GLY A 358 -2.26 3.58 19.07
C GLY A 358 -3.44 3.54 18.09
N ASN A 359 -4.69 3.53 18.58
CA ASN A 359 -5.88 3.60 17.74
C ASN A 359 -6.37 5.05 17.50
N GLY A 360 -5.67 6.04 18.07
CA GLY A 360 -6.01 7.46 17.96
C GLY A 360 -6.91 7.99 19.07
N ALA A 361 -7.53 7.15 19.91
CA ALA A 361 -8.37 7.65 21.00
C ALA A 361 -7.54 8.38 22.06
N THR A 362 -8.09 9.43 22.66
CA THR A 362 -7.47 10.17 23.77
C THR A 362 -7.95 9.61 25.12
N ARG A 363 -7.01 9.39 26.06
CA ARG A 363 -7.30 8.94 27.44
C ARG A 363 -8.00 10.00 28.28
N ARG A 364 -7.81 11.27 27.94
CA ARG A 364 -8.46 12.44 28.54
C ARG A 364 -8.94 13.34 27.41
N PRO A 365 -10.11 14.00 27.53
CA PRO A 365 -10.55 14.99 26.56
C PRO A 365 -9.48 16.06 26.36
N VAL A 366 -9.17 16.41 25.11
CA VAL A 366 -8.27 17.52 24.78
C VAL A 366 -9.08 18.54 24.02
N VAL A 367 -9.25 19.74 24.59
CA VAL A 367 -10.19 20.75 24.10
C VAL A 367 -9.46 22.06 23.82
N ILE A 368 -9.78 22.68 22.70
CA ILE A 368 -9.40 24.07 22.38
C ILE A 368 -10.33 24.99 23.17
N SER A 369 -9.91 25.39 24.37
CA SER A 369 -10.72 26.20 25.30
C SER A 369 -10.91 27.64 24.83
N ALA A 370 -9.91 28.21 24.17
CA ALA A 370 -9.98 29.48 23.45
C ALA A 370 -9.04 29.46 22.25
N CYS A 371 -9.34 30.30 21.26
CA CYS A 371 -8.53 30.44 20.06
C CYS A 371 -8.69 31.85 19.47
N GLY A 372 -7.77 32.24 18.60
CA GLY A 372 -7.84 33.53 17.93
C GLY A 372 -6.59 33.85 17.12
N GLN A 373 -6.61 35.04 16.53
CA GLN A 373 -5.46 35.63 15.86
C GLN A 373 -4.73 36.58 16.81
N LEU A 374 -3.40 36.49 16.84
CA LEU A 374 -2.54 37.42 17.56
C LEU A 374 -2.41 38.72 16.76
N LYS A 375 -2.44 39.86 17.44
CA LYS A 375 -2.21 41.15 16.79
C LYS A 375 -0.74 41.25 16.37
N VAL A 376 -0.49 41.74 15.16
CA VAL A 376 0.87 42.05 14.71
C VAL A 376 1.41 43.17 15.61
N THR A 377 2.31 42.83 16.53
CA THR A 377 3.16 43.82 17.19
C THR A 377 4.18 44.29 16.17
N LYS A 378 3.95 45.48 15.59
CA LYS A 378 4.99 46.18 14.85
C LYS A 378 6.17 46.38 15.82
N GLY A 379 7.30 45.74 15.53
CA GLY A 379 8.54 45.99 16.25
C GLY A 379 8.95 47.46 16.05
N ASN A 380 9.36 48.10 17.15
CA ASN A 380 10.01 49.42 17.12
C ASN A 380 11.36 49.36 16.42
#